data_AF-A0A845GYN2-F1
#
_entry.id   AF-A0A845GYN2-F1
#
_cell.length_a   1.000
_cell.length_b   1.000
_cell.length_c   1.000
_cell.angle_alpha   90.00
_cell.angle_beta   90.00
_cell.angle_gamma   90.00
#
_symmetry.space_group_name_H-M   'P 1'
#
loop_
_entity.id
_entity.type
_entity.pdbx_description
1 polymer ?
#
loop_
_entity_poly.entity_id
_entity_poly.type
_entity_poly.pdbx_seq_one_letter_code
_entity_poly.pdbx_strand_id
1 'polypeptide(L)'
;MSVHTYWIVDIDATAGEAPALADKVRQWLVEQEIIQPGIVTERTVFHAGEGDVGPFVCPHCGATHFDLPWSPPTEAWYEGEGDSSLGCPACGTSSSIAEWQSGWAYGHLGFGFVEGRMLDKLRDELAALTGHRLRVVHEHL
;
A
#
# COMPACT_ATOMS: atom_id res chain seq x y z
N MET A 1 1.81 7.95 -18.58
CA MET A 1 0.62 8.67 -18.07
C MET A 1 -0.29 7.62 -17.47
N SER A 2 -0.12 7.30 -16.18
CA SER A 2 -1.06 6.40 -15.50
C SER A 2 -2.35 7.18 -15.24
N VAL A 3 -3.48 6.60 -15.62
CA VAL A 3 -4.83 7.16 -15.38
C VAL A 3 -5.45 6.67 -14.07
N HIS A 4 -4.66 5.98 -13.23
CA HIS A 4 -5.13 5.34 -12.01
C HIS A 4 -5.02 6.30 -10.83
N THR A 5 -6.13 6.91 -10.46
CA THR A 5 -6.18 7.86 -9.34
C THR A 5 -6.21 7.17 -7.98
N TYR A 6 -6.50 5.87 -7.92
CA TYR A 6 -6.61 5.13 -6.66
C TYR A 6 -5.95 3.76 -6.70
N TRP A 7 -5.31 3.38 -5.60
CA TRP A 7 -4.67 2.07 -5.43
C TRP A 7 -5.18 1.36 -4.19
N ILE A 8 -5.53 0.09 -4.31
CA ILE A 8 -5.66 -0.82 -3.17
C ILE A 8 -4.39 -1.68 -3.13
N VAL A 9 -3.59 -1.52 -2.08
CA VAL A 9 -2.27 -2.14 -1.95
C VAL A 9 -2.30 -3.19 -0.86
N ASP A 10 -1.82 -4.38 -1.17
CA ASP A 10 -1.58 -5.44 -0.21
C ASP A 10 -0.19 -5.26 0.40
N ILE A 11 -0.17 -4.88 1.68
CA ILE A 11 1.07 -4.59 2.40
C ILE A 11 1.70 -5.84 3.03
N ASP A 12 0.98 -6.96 3.04
CA ASP A 12 1.45 -8.23 3.59
C ASP A 12 1.89 -9.20 2.47
N ALA A 13 1.44 -8.99 1.23
CA ALA A 13 1.81 -9.81 0.09
C ALA A 13 3.33 -9.80 -0.15
N THR A 14 3.92 -10.99 -0.19
CA THR A 14 5.30 -11.18 -0.61
C THR A 14 5.42 -11.26 -2.14
N ALA A 15 6.63 -11.09 -2.66
CA ALA A 15 6.90 -11.24 -4.09
C ALA A 15 6.48 -12.62 -4.66
N GLY A 16 6.56 -13.68 -3.84
CA GLY A 16 6.18 -15.04 -4.25
C GLY A 16 4.66 -15.27 -4.28
N GLU A 17 3.92 -14.60 -3.41
CA GLU A 17 2.47 -14.75 -3.29
C GLU A 17 1.70 -13.79 -4.21
N ALA A 18 2.30 -12.63 -4.52
CA ALA A 18 1.66 -11.56 -5.29
C ALA A 18 1.02 -12.06 -6.61
N PRO A 19 1.66 -12.91 -7.44
CA PRO A 19 1.02 -13.41 -8.66
C PRO A 19 -0.23 -14.26 -8.41
N ALA A 20 -0.19 -15.15 -7.40
CA ALA A 20 -1.32 -16.03 -7.08
C ALA A 20 -2.50 -15.24 -6.48
N LEU A 21 -2.20 -14.24 -5.63
CA LEU A 21 -3.20 -13.34 -5.07
C LEU A 21 -3.80 -12.44 -6.17
N ALA A 22 -2.99 -11.95 -7.10
CA ALA A 22 -3.46 -11.20 -8.26
C ALA A 22 -4.46 -12.01 -9.11
N ASP A 23 -4.14 -13.27 -9.42
CA ASP A 23 -5.03 -14.16 -10.18
C ASP A 23 -6.35 -14.42 -9.44
N LYS A 24 -6.28 -14.64 -8.12
CA LYS A 24 -7.45 -14.85 -7.25
C LYS A 24 -8.36 -13.61 -7.23
N VAL A 25 -7.80 -12.43 -7.01
CA VAL A 25 -8.55 -11.17 -7.01
C VAL A 25 -9.14 -10.89 -8.38
N ARG A 26 -8.39 -11.14 -9.47
CA ARG A 26 -8.90 -11.00 -10.83
C ARG A 26 -10.11 -11.89 -11.09
N GLN A 27 -10.05 -13.17 -10.68
CA GLN A 27 -11.20 -14.07 -10.82
C GLN A 27 -12.42 -13.55 -10.06
N TRP A 28 -12.24 -13.16 -8.81
CA TRP A 28 -13.33 -12.65 -7.99
C TRP A 28 -13.96 -11.38 -8.60
N LEU A 29 -13.14 -10.44 -9.12
CA LEU A 29 -13.65 -9.22 -9.77
C LEU A 29 -14.50 -9.54 -11.02
N VAL A 30 -14.08 -10.52 -11.82
CA VAL A 30 -14.85 -10.99 -12.98
C VAL A 30 -16.18 -11.59 -12.54
N GLU A 31 -16.20 -12.39 -11.46
CA GLU A 31 -17.43 -12.96 -10.91
C GLU A 31 -18.40 -11.90 -10.37
N GLN A 32 -17.87 -10.79 -9.85
CA GLN A 32 -18.67 -9.64 -9.40
C GLN A 32 -19.05 -8.67 -10.53
N GLU A 33 -18.68 -8.97 -11.79
CA GLU A 33 -18.87 -8.09 -12.95
C GLU A 33 -18.25 -6.69 -12.77
N ILE A 34 -17.17 -6.60 -11.99
CA ILE A 34 -16.41 -5.36 -11.74
C ILE A 34 -15.32 -5.23 -12.82
N ILE A 35 -15.15 -4.00 -13.35
CA ILE A 35 -14.14 -3.69 -14.38
C ILE A 35 -12.74 -4.10 -13.91
N GLN A 36 -11.94 -4.66 -14.82
CA GLN A 36 -10.59 -5.13 -14.54
C GLN A 36 -9.66 -3.96 -14.12
N PRO A 37 -9.10 -3.97 -12.90
CA PRO A 37 -8.15 -2.95 -12.46
C PRO A 37 -6.82 -3.13 -13.17
N GLY A 38 -6.00 -2.08 -13.16
CA GLY A 38 -4.56 -2.26 -13.36
C GLY A 38 -4.01 -3.12 -12.23
N ILE A 39 -3.16 -4.10 -12.52
CA ILE A 39 -2.54 -4.95 -11.49
C ILE A 39 -1.03 -4.79 -11.56
N VAL A 40 -0.44 -4.48 -10.41
CA VAL A 40 1.01 -4.46 -10.21
C VAL A 40 1.36 -5.60 -9.26
N THR A 41 2.33 -6.44 -9.62
CA THR A 41 2.83 -7.56 -8.80
C THR A 41 4.32 -7.43 -8.47
N GLU A 42 4.90 -6.29 -8.82
CA GLU A 42 6.29 -5.96 -8.53
C GLU A 42 6.37 -5.22 -7.19
N ARG A 43 7.58 -5.14 -6.63
CA ARG A 43 7.84 -4.30 -5.46
C ARG A 43 7.64 -2.84 -5.87
N THR A 44 6.66 -2.16 -5.28
CA THR A 44 6.29 -0.80 -5.69
C THR A 44 5.89 0.05 -4.49
N VAL A 45 6.29 1.31 -4.54
CA VAL A 45 5.80 2.37 -3.64
C VAL A 45 4.64 3.05 -4.35
N PHE A 46 3.43 2.84 -3.84
CA PHE A 46 2.21 3.46 -4.35
C PHE A 46 1.99 4.77 -3.61
N HIS A 47 2.03 5.89 -4.33
CA HIS A 47 2.07 7.22 -3.73
C HIS A 47 1.01 8.18 -4.27
N ALA A 48 0.69 9.18 -3.46
CA ALA A 48 -0.35 10.16 -3.70
C ALA A 48 0.06 11.32 -4.64
N GLY A 49 1.26 11.26 -5.21
CA GLY A 49 1.92 12.38 -5.92
C GLY A 49 3.29 12.68 -5.29
N GLU A 50 4.11 13.48 -5.98
CA GLU A 50 5.44 13.84 -5.48
C GLU A 50 5.33 14.78 -4.26
N GLY A 51 5.88 14.35 -3.11
CA GLY A 51 6.19 15.23 -1.98
C GLY A 51 5.19 15.25 -0.81
N ASP A 52 3.94 14.81 -0.99
CA ASP A 52 2.99 14.67 0.14
C ASP A 52 2.84 13.20 0.55
N VAL A 53 3.72 12.76 1.44
CA VAL A 53 3.64 11.46 2.12
C VAL A 53 2.56 11.44 3.21
N GLY A 54 2.02 12.59 3.59
CA GLY A 54 1.09 12.75 4.70
C GLY A 54 1.71 12.42 6.07
N PRO A 55 0.88 12.44 7.13
CA PRO A 55 1.32 12.01 8.45
C PRO A 55 1.59 10.50 8.49
N PHE A 56 2.62 10.11 9.24
CA PHE A 56 2.93 8.73 9.56
C PHE A 56 2.30 8.35 10.90
N VAL A 57 1.49 7.31 10.92
CA VAL A 57 0.89 6.73 12.12
C VAL A 57 1.67 5.47 12.51
N CYS A 58 2.19 5.46 13.73
CA CYS A 58 2.98 4.35 14.25
C CYS A 58 2.13 3.08 14.37
N PRO A 59 2.58 1.92 13.83
CA PRO A 59 1.82 0.67 13.89
C PRO A 59 1.74 0.08 15.31
N HIS A 60 2.61 0.51 16.23
CA HIS A 60 2.65 -0.02 17.60
C HIS A 60 1.86 0.80 18.61
N CYS A 61 1.99 2.12 18.59
CA CYS A 61 1.36 2.99 19.60
C CYS A 61 0.27 3.91 19.03
N GLY A 62 0.09 3.97 17.71
CA GLY A 62 -0.88 4.83 17.06
C GLY A 62 -0.53 6.32 17.08
N ALA A 63 0.66 6.70 17.55
CA ALA A 63 1.11 8.10 17.54
C ALA A 63 1.29 8.60 16.10
N THR A 64 0.80 9.81 15.85
CA THR A 64 0.91 10.49 14.55
C THR A 64 2.14 11.39 14.54
N HIS A 65 2.96 11.27 13.50
CA HIS A 65 4.17 12.03 13.28
C HIS A 65 4.17 12.66 11.89
N PHE A 66 4.61 13.92 11.79
CA PHE A 66 4.67 14.68 10.53
C PHE A 66 6.11 14.88 10.04
N ASP A 67 7.09 14.65 10.92
CA ASP A 67 8.51 14.92 10.67
C ASP A 67 9.32 13.67 11.03
N LEU A 68 9.28 12.68 10.14
CA LEU A 68 10.10 11.47 10.21
C LEU A 68 11.06 11.43 9.02
N PRO A 69 12.26 10.84 9.17
CA PRO A 69 13.21 10.68 8.07
C PRO A 69 12.77 9.54 7.14
N TRP A 70 11.65 9.71 6.42
CA TRP A 70 11.00 8.67 5.63
C TRP A 70 11.66 8.36 4.28
N SER A 71 12.41 9.31 3.70
CA SER A 71 12.99 9.14 2.35
C SER A 71 14.05 8.04 2.29
N PRO A 72 15.08 8.01 3.16
CA PRO A 72 16.08 6.95 3.10
C PRO A 72 15.51 5.54 3.33
N PRO A 73 14.61 5.31 4.33
CA PRO A 73 13.94 4.02 4.47
C PRO A 73 13.03 3.65 3.30
N THR A 74 12.44 4.63 2.61
CA THR A 74 11.65 4.39 1.39
C THR A 74 12.52 3.86 0.26
N GLU A 75 13.67 4.50 0.02
CA GLU A 75 14.65 4.07 -0.98
C GLU A 75 15.18 2.67 -0.67
N ALA A 76 15.60 2.44 0.59
CA ALA A 76 16.07 1.14 1.06
C ALA A 76 15.00 0.04 0.88
N TRP A 77 13.74 0.34 1.19
CA TRP A 77 12.65 -0.60 0.97
C TRP A 77 12.48 -0.93 -0.53
N TYR A 78 12.47 0.10 -1.39
CA TYR A 78 12.25 -0.05 -2.83
C TYR A 78 13.36 -0.86 -3.50
N GLU A 79 14.62 -0.54 -3.20
CA GLU A 79 15.79 -1.26 -3.72
C GLU A 79 15.89 -2.68 -3.14
N GLY A 80 15.31 -2.90 -1.96
CA GLY A 80 15.43 -4.18 -1.25
C GLY A 80 16.76 -4.35 -0.52
N GLU A 81 17.48 -3.25 -0.31
CA GLU A 81 18.79 -3.20 0.30
C GLU A 81 18.84 -2.09 1.36
N GLY A 82 19.61 -2.27 2.43
CA GLY A 82 19.72 -1.27 3.50
C GLY A 82 18.61 -1.35 4.55
N ASP A 83 18.55 -0.34 5.42
CA ASP A 83 17.60 -0.26 6.54
C ASP A 83 16.31 0.47 6.11
N SER A 84 15.22 -0.28 6.02
CA SER A 84 13.89 0.23 5.70
C SER A 84 13.07 0.57 6.96
N SER A 85 13.69 0.70 8.13
CA SER A 85 12.99 0.89 9.39
C SER A 85 12.83 2.37 9.77
N LEU A 86 11.67 2.70 10.34
CA LEU A 86 11.40 3.96 11.01
C LEU A 86 11.26 3.74 12.52
N GLY A 87 11.99 4.52 13.30
CA GLY A 87 11.87 4.58 14.75
C GLY A 87 10.78 5.55 15.17
N CYS A 88 9.85 5.11 16.02
CA CYS A 88 8.83 5.98 16.60
C CYS A 88 9.39 6.82 17.76
N PRO A 89 9.36 8.16 17.69
CA PRO A 89 9.79 9.01 18.80
C PRO A 89 8.94 8.88 20.07
N ALA A 90 7.69 8.43 19.97
CA ALA A 90 6.77 8.33 21.09
C ALA A 90 6.93 7.04 21.90
N CYS A 91 7.04 5.88 21.24
CA CYS A 91 7.16 4.58 21.92
C CYS A 91 8.56 3.94 21.81
N GLY A 92 9.47 4.52 21.02
CA GLY A 92 10.82 4.01 20.81
C GLY A 92 10.91 2.74 19.95
N THR A 93 9.78 2.21 19.46
CA THR A 93 9.79 1.01 18.61
C THR A 93 10.23 1.33 17.20
N SER A 94 11.04 0.46 16.60
CA SER A 94 11.44 0.54 15.20
C SER A 94 10.70 -0.52 14.39
N SER A 95 10.12 -0.11 13.27
CA SER A 95 9.30 -0.96 12.39
C SER A 95 9.60 -0.62 10.94
N SER A 96 9.44 -1.57 10.02
CA SER A 96 9.58 -1.30 8.59
C SER A 96 8.63 -0.18 8.17
N ILE A 97 9.10 0.75 7.32
CA ILE A 97 8.30 1.85 6.77
C ILE A 97 7.01 1.37 6.09
N ALA A 98 7.01 0.14 5.54
CA ALA A 98 5.82 -0.48 4.96
C ALA A 98 4.68 -0.70 5.98
N GLU A 99 5.01 -0.88 7.25
CA GLU A 99 4.01 -1.07 8.32
C GLU A 99 3.41 0.24 8.79
N TRP A 100 4.07 1.38 8.56
CA TRP A 100 3.58 2.68 8.97
C TRP A 100 2.45 3.15 8.08
N GLN A 101 1.32 3.57 8.65
CA GLN A 101 0.22 4.12 7.88
C GLN A 101 0.55 5.56 7.49
N SER A 102 0.48 5.86 6.18
CA SER A 102 0.74 7.18 5.62
C SER A 102 -0.14 7.42 4.40
N GLY A 103 0.05 8.54 3.69
CA GLY A 103 -0.56 8.76 2.38
C GLY A 103 -0.03 7.81 1.31
N TRP A 104 1.05 7.09 1.56
CA TRP A 104 1.67 6.11 0.66
C TRP A 104 1.51 4.68 1.20
N ALA A 105 1.64 3.71 0.31
CA ALA A 105 1.67 2.29 0.66
C ALA A 105 2.80 1.57 -0.08
N TYR A 106 3.33 0.55 0.59
CA TYR A 106 4.50 -0.19 0.16
C TYR A 106 4.07 -1.65 0.07
N GLY A 107 4.18 -2.27 -1.09
CA GLY A 107 3.76 -3.65 -1.26
C GLY A 107 4.29 -4.30 -2.54
N HIS A 108 4.12 -5.61 -2.62
CA HIS A 108 4.39 -6.38 -3.83
C HIS A 108 3.13 -6.56 -4.69
N LEU A 109 1.98 -6.03 -4.26
CA LEU A 109 0.72 -6.20 -4.97
C LEU A 109 -0.15 -4.95 -4.82
N GLY A 110 -0.59 -4.40 -5.95
CA GLY A 110 -1.47 -3.24 -6.00
C GLY A 110 -2.51 -3.34 -7.10
N PHE A 111 -3.72 -2.87 -6.80
CA PHE A 111 -4.86 -2.82 -7.72
C PHE A 111 -5.23 -1.36 -8.00
N GLY A 112 -5.06 -0.93 -9.25
CA GLY A 112 -5.25 0.44 -9.70
C GLY A 112 -6.64 0.67 -10.31
N PHE A 113 -7.33 1.71 -9.84
CA PHE A 113 -8.67 2.10 -10.26
C PHE A 113 -8.71 3.55 -10.73
N VAL A 114 -9.58 3.84 -11.70
CA VAL A 114 -9.79 5.20 -12.25
C VAL A 114 -10.79 5.99 -11.40
N GLU A 115 -11.81 5.32 -10.86
CA GLU A 115 -12.84 5.96 -10.02
C GLU A 115 -12.77 5.44 -8.57
N GLY A 116 -12.92 6.36 -7.62
CA GLY A 116 -12.84 6.05 -6.18
C GLY A 116 -14.12 5.53 -5.54
N ARG A 117 -15.16 5.21 -6.33
CA ARG A 117 -16.45 4.82 -5.76
C ARG A 117 -16.34 3.44 -5.11
N MET A 118 -16.75 3.36 -3.84
CA MET A 118 -16.83 2.12 -3.04
C MET A 118 -15.49 1.43 -2.76
N LEU A 119 -14.36 2.14 -2.86
CA LEU A 119 -13.03 1.56 -2.60
C LEU A 119 -12.86 1.02 -1.18
N ASP A 120 -13.47 1.64 -0.17
CA ASP A 120 -13.39 1.11 1.20
C ASP A 120 -14.07 -0.25 1.33
N LYS A 121 -15.27 -0.40 0.75
CA LYS A 121 -15.98 -1.68 0.74
C LYS A 121 -15.21 -2.73 -0.05
N LEU A 122 -14.68 -2.34 -1.22
CA LEU A 122 -13.88 -3.23 -2.05
C LEU A 122 -12.60 -3.65 -1.34
N ARG A 123 -11.91 -2.73 -0.65
CA ARG A 123 -10.76 -3.04 0.20
C ARG A 123 -11.14 -4.11 1.23
N ASP A 124 -12.26 -3.95 1.92
CA ASP A 124 -12.67 -4.89 2.97
C ASP A 124 -13.00 -6.28 2.40
N GLU A 125 -13.66 -6.34 1.24
CA GLU A 125 -13.95 -7.60 0.54
C GLU A 125 -12.67 -8.28 0.04
N LEU A 126 -11.74 -7.50 -0.53
CA LEU A 126 -10.44 -8.01 -0.98
C LEU A 126 -9.57 -8.46 0.20
N ALA A 127 -9.59 -7.74 1.33
CA ALA A 127 -8.87 -8.11 2.53
C ALA A 127 -9.40 -9.42 3.11
N ALA A 128 -10.73 -9.61 3.09
CA ALA A 128 -11.34 -10.89 3.48
C ALA A 128 -10.99 -12.02 2.49
N LEU A 129 -10.88 -11.71 1.20
CA LEU A 129 -10.53 -12.68 0.16
C LEU A 129 -9.05 -13.11 0.24
N THR A 130 -8.11 -12.18 0.45
CA THR A 130 -6.67 -12.48 0.54
C THR A 130 -6.26 -12.94 1.94
N GLY A 131 -6.97 -12.50 2.97
CA GLY A 131 -6.59 -12.69 4.37
C GLY A 131 -5.52 -11.70 4.84
N HIS A 132 -5.22 -10.68 4.03
CA HIS A 132 -4.13 -9.72 4.26
C HIS A 132 -4.65 -8.33 4.59
N ARG A 133 -3.77 -7.50 5.17
CA ARG A 133 -4.04 -6.07 5.35
C ARG A 133 -3.93 -5.36 4.00
N LEU A 134 -4.99 -4.67 3.61
CA LEU A 134 -5.02 -3.84 2.41
C LEU A 134 -5.12 -2.36 2.78
N ARG A 135 -4.50 -1.49 1.98
CA ARG A 135 -4.55 -0.03 2.15
C ARG A 135 -5.03 0.66 0.89
N VAL A 136 -5.83 1.70 1.06
CA VAL A 136 -6.25 2.58 -0.02
C VAL A 136 -5.29 3.76 -0.07
N VAL A 137 -4.71 4.01 -1.23
CA VAL A 137 -3.89 5.19 -1.55
C VAL A 137 -4.60 5.97 -2.66
N HIS A 138 -4.61 7.29 -2.55
CA HIS A 138 -5.20 8.19 -3.53
C HIS A 138 -4.12 9.08 -4.13
N GLU A 139 -3.94 9.02 -5.45
CA GLU A 139 -3.11 9.95 -6.23
C GLU A 139 -3.85 11.29 -6.34
N HIS A 140 -3.43 12.30 -5.57
CA HIS A 140 -3.81 13.69 -5.82
C HIS A 140 -2.99 14.17 -7.03
N LEU A 141 -3.61 14.10 -8.22
CA LEU A 141 -3.14 14.79 -9.42
C LEU A 141 -3.22 16.31 -9.27
#